data_AF-A0A382GCT8-F1
#
_entry.id   AF-A0A382GCT8-F1
#
_cell.length_a   1.000
_cell.length_b   1.000
_cell.length_c   1.000
_cell.angle_alpha   90.00
_cell.angle_beta   90.00
_cell.angle_gamma   90.00
#
_symmetry.space_group_name_H-M   'P 1'
#
loop_
_entity.id
_entity.type
_entity.pdbx_description
1 polymer ?
#
loop_
_entity_poly.entity_id
_entity_poly.type
_entity_poly.pdbx_seq_one_letter_code
_entity_poly.pdbx_strand_id
1 'polypeptide(L)'
;MSLVFVLILLCLIFSPLILGSIFLGWQKKIKIKHKQSGVVKHCHTGYSWTYFFFGFFVPIFRGEISIGIFHLIFSIITFGLFQLVMPFLYNKQSSIRFLTSGWELNDTEENNTLAKVRIGISF
;
A
#
# COMPACT_ATOMS: atom_id res chain seq x y z
N MET A 1 -21.20 -28.37 -3.37
CA MET A 1 -19.94 -27.79 -3.88
C MET A 1 -18.79 -28.69 -3.43
N SER A 2 -17.98 -29.24 -4.34
CA SER A 2 -16.89 -30.15 -3.95
C SER A 2 -15.77 -29.39 -3.23
N LEU A 3 -15.08 -30.05 -2.30
CA LEU A 3 -13.91 -29.48 -1.60
C LEU A 3 -12.88 -28.91 -2.60
N VAL A 4 -12.65 -29.62 -3.71
CA VAL A 4 -11.75 -29.21 -4.79
C VAL A 4 -12.15 -27.84 -5.37
N PHE A 5 -13.44 -27.62 -5.63
CA PHE A 5 -13.91 -26.35 -6.19
C PHE A 5 -13.69 -25.17 -5.22
N VAL A 6 -13.91 -25.39 -3.91
CA VAL A 6 -13.63 -24.39 -2.88
C VAL A 6 -12.15 -24.03 -2.87
N LEU A 7 -11.26 -25.02 -2.93
CA LEU A 7 -9.82 -24.79 -2.96
C LEU A 7 -9.38 -23.98 -4.19
N ILE A 8 -9.93 -24.26 -5.37
CA ILE A 8 -9.63 -23.49 -6.58
C ILE A 8 -10.05 -22.02 -6.42
N LEU A 9 -11.25 -21.76 -5.91
CA LEU A 9 -11.72 -20.40 -5.68
C LEU A 9 -10.83 -19.64 -4.69
N LEU A 10 -10.43 -20.30 -3.59
CA LEU A 10 -9.50 -19.69 -2.64
C LEU A 10 -8.16 -19.36 -3.29
N CYS A 11 -7.58 -20.30 -4.05
CA CYS A 11 -6.34 -20.04 -4.78
C CYS A 11 -6.46 -18.85 -5.74
N LEU A 12 -7.57 -18.72 -6.46
CA LEU A 12 -7.82 -17.58 -7.34
C LEU A 12 -7.95 -16.27 -6.57
N ILE A 13 -8.70 -16.27 -5.46
CA ILE A 13 -8.90 -15.07 -4.62
C ILE A 13 -7.57 -14.61 -4.03
N PHE A 14 -6.72 -15.51 -3.53
CA PHE A 14 -5.44 -15.17 -2.92
C PHE A 14 -4.29 -15.00 -3.93
N SER A 15 -4.49 -15.34 -5.21
CA SER A 15 -3.46 -15.18 -6.24
C SER A 15 -2.89 -13.75 -6.36
N PRO A 16 -3.66 -12.65 -6.24
CA PRO A 16 -3.10 -11.31 -6.33
C PRO A 16 -2.18 -10.98 -5.14
N LEU A 17 -2.46 -11.53 -3.95
CA LEU A 17 -1.61 -11.36 -2.77
C LEU A 17 -0.25 -12.03 -2.99
N ILE A 18 -0.24 -13.26 -3.52
CA ILE A 18 0.98 -14.02 -3.80
C ILE A 18 1.79 -13.32 -4.90
N LEU A 19 1.16 -13.06 -6.05
CA LEU A 19 1.82 -12.42 -7.18
C LEU A 19 2.35 -11.03 -6.81
N GLY A 20 1.52 -10.21 -6.16
CA GLY A 20 1.92 -8.88 -5.72
C GLY A 20 3.12 -8.92 -4.77
N SER A 21 3.13 -9.85 -3.83
CA SER A 21 4.26 -10.02 -2.89
C SER A 21 5.54 -10.49 -3.58
N ILE A 22 5.46 -11.32 -4.62
CA ILE A 22 6.62 -11.76 -5.42
C ILE A 22 7.20 -10.57 -6.22
N PHE A 23 6.36 -9.80 -6.91
CA PHE A 23 6.84 -8.75 -7.81
C PHE A 23 7.24 -7.45 -7.09
N LEU A 24 6.51 -7.05 -6.05
CA LEU A 24 6.73 -5.78 -5.35
C LEU A 24 7.42 -5.95 -3.99
N GLY A 25 7.59 -7.18 -3.54
CA GLY A 25 8.03 -7.51 -2.19
C GLY A 25 6.92 -7.32 -1.16
N TRP A 26 7.11 -7.94 0.01
CA TRP A 26 6.19 -7.81 1.14
C TRP A 26 6.12 -6.36 1.66
N GLN A 27 4.96 -5.98 2.19
CA GLN A 27 4.73 -4.67 2.79
C GLN A 27 5.76 -4.39 3.88
N LYS A 28 6.55 -3.32 3.72
CA LYS A 28 7.52 -2.88 4.73
C LYS A 28 7.18 -1.48 5.21
N LYS A 29 7.19 -1.30 6.52
CA LYS A 29 7.00 -0.01 7.19
C LYS A 29 8.32 0.74 7.21
N ILE A 30 8.31 2.02 6.80
CA ILE A 30 9.50 2.86 6.71
C ILE A 30 9.26 4.14 7.53
N LYS A 31 10.18 4.45 8.44
CA LYS A 31 10.14 5.66 9.26
C LYS A 31 10.39 6.91 8.39
N ILE A 32 9.54 7.91 8.57
CA ILE A 32 9.65 9.21 7.93
C ILE A 32 9.59 10.32 8.97
N LYS A 33 10.21 11.46 8.69
CA LYS A 33 10.21 12.64 9.55
C LYS A 33 9.79 13.87 8.75
N HIS A 34 8.90 14.68 9.30
CA HIS A 34 8.51 15.94 8.70
C HIS A 34 9.63 16.97 8.88
N LYS A 35 10.07 17.63 7.80
CA LYS A 35 11.24 18.53 7.83
C LYS A 35 11.09 19.68 8.81
N GLN A 36 9.93 20.33 8.83
CA GLN A 36 9.71 21.57 9.60
C GLN A 36 9.33 21.31 11.05
N SER A 37 8.43 20.35 11.30
CA SER A 37 7.89 20.11 12.65
C SER A 37 8.65 19.04 13.42
N GLY A 38 9.52 18.27 12.76
CA GLY A 38 10.24 17.15 13.36
C GLY A 38 9.36 15.94 13.73
N VAL A 39 8.05 15.98 13.44
CA VAL A 39 7.11 14.89 13.71
C VAL A 39 7.55 13.63 12.95
N VAL A 40 7.49 12.49 13.63
CA VAL A 40 7.82 11.19 13.06
C VAL A 40 6.55 10.42 12.74
N LYS A 41 6.49 9.83 11.55
CA LYS A 41 5.43 8.91 11.10
C LYS A 41 6.05 7.75 10.33
N HIS A 42 5.19 6.94 9.72
CA HIS A 42 5.63 5.86 8.87
C HIS A 42 4.87 5.85 7.54
N CYS A 43 5.61 5.65 6.46
CA CYS A 43 5.05 5.25 5.17
C CYS A 43 5.27 3.74 4.96
N HIS A 44 4.78 3.21 3.84
CA HIS A 44 4.84 1.78 3.55
C HIS A 44 5.26 1.55 2.11
N THR A 45 6.11 0.54 1.86
CA THR A 45 6.58 0.15 0.53
C THR A 45 6.27 -1.31 0.23
N GLY A 46 6.34 -1.70 -1.04
CA GLY A 46 5.96 -3.04 -1.51
C GLY A 46 4.45 -3.24 -1.63
N TYR A 47 4.02 -4.48 -1.88
CA TYR A 47 2.60 -4.83 -2.05
C TYR A 47 1.80 -4.56 -0.78
N SER A 48 0.64 -3.92 -0.90
CA SER A 48 -0.20 -3.60 0.26
C SER A 48 -1.15 -4.73 0.59
N TRP A 49 -0.64 -5.76 1.27
CA TRP A 49 -1.49 -6.84 1.79
C TRP A 49 -2.60 -6.29 2.72
N THR A 50 -2.34 -5.22 3.47
CA THR A 50 -3.38 -4.58 4.28
C THR A 50 -4.50 -4.02 3.43
N TYR A 51 -4.18 -3.38 2.29
CA TYR A 51 -5.22 -2.90 1.38
C TYR A 51 -5.98 -4.06 0.75
N PHE A 52 -5.30 -5.16 0.42
CA PHE A 52 -5.95 -6.34 -0.16
C PHE A 52 -7.09 -6.88 0.73
N PHE A 53 -6.91 -6.90 2.05
CA PHE A 53 -7.96 -7.37 2.97
C PHE A 53 -8.95 -6.29 3.44
N PHE A 54 -8.50 -5.03 3.58
CA PHE A 54 -9.30 -3.97 4.22
C PHE A 54 -9.68 -2.81 3.29
N GLY A 55 -9.20 -2.81 2.06
CA GLY A 55 -9.63 -1.86 1.03
C GLY A 55 -9.44 -0.39 1.40
N PHE A 56 -10.48 0.39 1.11
CA PHE A 56 -10.53 1.84 1.37
C PHE A 56 -10.47 2.20 2.86
N PHE A 57 -10.64 1.26 3.79
CA PHE A 57 -10.41 1.53 5.22
C PHE A 57 -8.95 1.81 5.55
N VAL A 58 -8.01 1.24 4.78
CA VAL A 58 -6.57 1.42 5.02
C VAL A 58 -6.13 2.88 4.97
N PRO A 59 -6.40 3.66 3.90
CA PRO A 59 -6.06 5.09 3.90
C PRO A 59 -6.74 5.86 5.04
N ILE A 60 -7.97 5.53 5.42
CA ILE A 60 -8.67 6.20 6.53
C ILE A 60 -7.91 5.98 7.85
N PHE A 61 -7.58 4.73 8.19
CA PHE A 61 -6.83 4.42 9.41
C PHE A 61 -5.39 4.92 9.38
N ARG A 62 -4.83 5.19 8.20
CA ARG A 62 -3.50 5.82 8.04
C ARG A 62 -3.55 7.36 8.07
N GLY A 63 -4.73 7.95 8.27
CA GLY A 63 -4.92 9.41 8.37
C GLY A 63 -5.09 10.11 7.01
N GLU A 64 -5.27 9.36 5.92
CA GLU A 64 -5.55 9.85 4.57
C GLU A 64 -7.07 9.78 4.26
N ILE A 65 -7.89 10.46 5.08
CA ILE A 65 -9.36 10.34 5.05
C ILE A 65 -9.96 10.65 3.67
N SER A 66 -9.54 11.76 3.04
CA SER A 66 -10.04 12.16 1.72
C SER A 66 -9.76 11.10 0.65
N ILE A 67 -8.56 10.52 0.67
CA ILE A 67 -8.16 9.44 -0.25
C ILE A 67 -8.97 8.17 0.00
N GLY A 68 -9.27 7.86 1.26
CA GLY A 68 -10.18 6.76 1.61
C GLY A 68 -11.59 6.94 1.06
N ILE A 69 -12.14 8.15 1.13
CA ILE A 69 -13.46 8.46 0.55
C ILE A 69 -13.43 8.31 -0.98
N PHE A 70 -12.40 8.82 -1.66
CA PHE A 70 -12.25 8.62 -3.10
C PHE A 70 -12.16 7.14 -3.48
N HIS A 71 -11.39 6.35 -2.71
CA HIS A 71 -11.28 4.91 -2.93
C HIS A 71 -12.61 4.19 -2.72
N LEU A 72 -13.42 4.60 -1.74
CA LEU A 72 -14.77 4.07 -1.56
C LEU A 72 -15.65 4.35 -2.78
N ILE A 73 -15.67 5.60 -3.25
CA ILE A 73 -16.45 5.99 -4.44
C ILE A 73 -16.03 5.16 -5.66
N PHE A 74 -14.72 5.06 -5.94
CA PHE A 74 -14.23 4.25 -7.05
C PHE A 74 -14.51 2.76 -6.87
N SER A 75 -14.47 2.24 -5.65
CA SER A 75 -14.84 0.85 -5.36
C SER A 75 -16.31 0.59 -5.70
N ILE A 76 -17.21 1.52 -5.39
CA ILE A 76 -18.64 1.40 -5.73
C ILE A 76 -18.85 1.46 -7.25
N ILE A 77 -18.27 2.47 -7.92
CA ILE A 77 -18.44 2.69 -9.37
C ILE A 77 -17.87 1.53 -10.19
N THR A 78 -16.79 0.90 -9.72
CA THR A 78 -16.12 -0.23 -10.40
C THR A 78 -16.59 -1.60 -9.92
N PHE A 79 -17.66 -1.68 -9.12
CA PHE A 79 -18.17 -2.92 -8.54
C PHE A 79 -17.10 -3.76 -7.81
N GLY A 80 -16.20 -3.10 -7.09
CA GLY A 80 -15.14 -3.71 -6.30
C GLY A 80 -13.83 -3.97 -7.05
N LEU A 81 -13.78 -3.81 -8.38
CA LEU A 81 -12.55 -4.04 -9.17
C LEU A 81 -11.40 -3.12 -8.73
N PHE A 82 -11.72 -1.88 -8.36
CA PHE A 82 -10.73 -0.93 -7.83
C PHE A 82 -9.99 -1.50 -6.61
N GLN A 83 -10.67 -2.28 -5.76
CA GLN A 83 -10.04 -2.87 -4.58
C GLN A 83 -9.04 -3.98 -4.90
N LEU A 84 -9.16 -4.62 -6.06
CA LEU A 84 -8.21 -5.66 -6.51
C LEU A 84 -6.92 -5.05 -7.06
N VAL A 85 -7.02 -3.86 -7.68
CA VAL A 85 -5.89 -3.17 -8.30
C VAL A 85 -5.09 -2.37 -7.28
N MET A 86 -5.77 -1.68 -6.35
CA MET A 86 -5.11 -0.77 -5.42
C MET A 86 -4.06 -1.36 -4.48
N PRO A 87 -4.10 -2.64 -4.06
CA PRO A 87 -3.01 -3.25 -3.29
C PRO A 87 -1.63 -3.14 -3.95
N PHE A 88 -1.59 -3.12 -5.29
CA PHE A 88 -0.35 -2.98 -6.06
C PHE A 88 0.17 -1.53 -6.09
N LEU A 89 -0.72 -0.55 -5.89
CA LEU A 89 -0.41 0.87 -6.12
C LEU A 89 -0.35 1.69 -4.83
N TYR A 90 -1.18 1.34 -3.84
CA TYR A 90 -1.52 2.22 -2.73
C TYR A 90 -0.30 2.61 -1.89
N ASN A 91 0.54 1.65 -1.49
CA ASN A 91 1.74 1.92 -0.68
C ASN A 91 2.70 2.90 -1.38
N LYS A 92 2.94 2.70 -2.68
CA LYS A 92 3.77 3.61 -3.49
C LYS A 92 3.16 5.00 -3.58
N GLN A 93 1.89 5.10 -3.96
CA GLN A 93 1.19 6.39 -4.09
C GLN A 93 1.13 7.16 -2.76
N SER A 94 0.82 6.48 -1.65
CA SER A 94 0.80 7.05 -0.29
C SER A 94 2.18 7.55 0.12
N SER A 95 3.23 6.75 -0.11
CA SER A 95 4.61 7.16 0.18
C SER A 95 5.04 8.38 -0.65
N ILE A 96 4.71 8.43 -1.94
CA ILE A 96 4.98 9.60 -2.78
C ILE A 96 4.29 10.84 -2.22
N ARG A 97 3.00 10.76 -1.85
CA ARG A 97 2.29 11.91 -1.26
C ARG A 97 2.95 12.42 0.01
N PHE A 98 3.45 11.55 0.89
CA PHE A 98 4.21 11.99 2.06
C PHE A 98 5.50 12.70 1.63
N LEU A 99 6.29 12.09 0.74
CA LEU A 99 7.58 12.64 0.32
C LEU A 99 7.47 13.96 -0.45
N THR A 100 6.34 14.19 -1.13
CA THR A 100 6.05 15.47 -1.80
C THR A 100 5.36 16.50 -0.88
N SER A 101 5.03 16.13 0.37
CA SER A 101 4.37 17.02 1.36
C SER A 101 5.24 17.32 2.58
N GLY A 102 6.56 17.39 2.39
CA GLY A 102 7.50 17.82 3.42
C GLY A 102 7.96 16.72 4.38
N TRP A 103 7.71 15.44 4.06
CA TRP A 103 8.28 14.31 4.79
C TRP A 103 9.55 13.79 4.11
N GLU A 104 10.50 13.32 4.90
CA GLU A 104 11.73 12.68 4.44
C GLU A 104 11.89 11.29 5.04
N LEU A 105 12.57 10.41 4.30
CA LEU A 105 13.02 9.12 4.82
C LEU A 105 13.94 9.33 6.01
N ASN A 106 13.67 8.64 7.12
CA ASN A 106 14.41 8.80 8.37
C ASN A 106 14.49 7.46 9.14
N ASP A 107 14.72 6.38 8.40
CA ASP A 107 14.94 5.03 8.92
C ASP A 107 16.43 4.64 8.78
N THR A 108 16.79 3.37 9.00
CA THR A 108 18.13 2.86 8.71
C THR A 108 18.50 3.06 7.24
N GLU A 109 19.80 3.16 6.95
CA GLU A 109 20.29 3.34 5.58
C GLU A 109 19.80 2.23 4.64
N GLU A 110 19.78 0.99 5.11
CA GLU A 110 19.24 -0.16 4.38
C GLU A 110 17.75 0.04 4.04
N ASN A 111 16.94 0.43 5.03
CA ASN A 111 15.51 0.65 4.85
C ASN A 111 15.23 1.83 3.91
N ASN A 112 16.00 2.91 4.02
CA ASN A 112 15.88 4.07 3.16
C ASN A 112 16.25 3.72 1.72
N THR A 113 17.34 2.97 1.52
CA THR A 113 17.77 2.49 0.18
C THR A 113 16.71 1.60 -0.45
N LEU A 114 16.17 0.65 0.31
CA LEU A 114 15.08 -0.21 -0.13
C LEU A 114 13.83 0.59 -0.49
N ALA A 115 13.47 1.60 0.31
CA ALA A 115 12.35 2.47 0.04
C ALA A 115 12.54 3.27 -1.26
N LYS A 116 13.76 3.80 -1.48
CA LYS A 116 14.11 4.53 -2.71
C LYS A 116 13.89 3.68 -3.95
N VAL A 117 14.38 2.44 -3.94
CA VAL A 117 14.21 1.48 -5.05
C VAL A 117 12.73 1.14 -5.28
N ARG A 118 11.99 0.78 -4.22
CA ARG A 118 10.59 0.35 -4.36
C ARG A 118 9.63 1.48 -4.74
N ILE A 119 9.87 2.69 -4.23
CA ILE A 119 9.05 3.87 -4.54
C ILE A 119 9.45 4.43 -5.92
N GLY A 120 10.71 4.32 -6.31
CA GLY A 120 11.26 4.87 -7.54
C GLY A 120 11.66 6.34 -7.41
N ILE A 121 12.46 6.65 -6.39
CA ILE A 121 13.00 8.00 -6.12
C ILE A 121 14.53 7.95 -6.05
N SER A 122 15.21 9.05 -6.36
CA SER A 122 16.67 9.09 -6.60
C SER A 122 17.50 9.84 -5.56
N PHE A 123 16.88 10.53 -4.60
CA PHE A 123 17.59 11.30 -3.55
C PHE A 123 18.33 10.37 -2.61
#